data_AF-A0A260ZJY0-F1
#
_entry.id   AF-A0A260ZJY0-F1
#
_cell.length_a   1.000
_cell.length_b   1.000
_cell.length_c   1.000
_cell.angle_alpha   90.00
_cell.angle_beta   90.00
_cell.angle_gamma   90.00
#
_symmetry.space_group_name_H-M   'P 1'
#
loop_
_entity.id
_entity.type
_entity.pdbx_description
1 polymer ?
#
loop_
_entity_poly.entity_id
_entity_poly.type
_entity_poly.pdbx_seq_one_letter_code
_entity_poly.pdbx_strand_id
1 'polypeptide(L)'
;MKLFLFLVMCLIPTSTCSDVSLKMVVMYGAPTNVSSMSQTRTPWDNCMYLCYYDDNCLLAYQTADICRMFNSGNITISKKSKDLVAFKLNSTECPTNSSTAIVPGFSEWTNGTYIFRKIISSNTDAWNYVYTINKCPVNSTIISRKNTIVCVGIRIFSDLLAGNYTKAQALCKENGGYSITGPSDSTEFSFFQNLTLKTLTPITKIGTDKNSVWVDGYCTSPGVYTFDDDSHEGSGGYQFYRGEPNGGATAALMVYQQDQLGDVGFKYCTSSGYAFRGAYCRLNDVLI
;
A
#
# COMPACT_ATOMS: atom_id res chain seq x y z
N MET A 1 -33.99 -30.24 -50.71
CA MET A 1 -32.88 -29.30 -50.46
C MET A 1 -33.13 -28.66 -49.10
N LYS A 2 -32.40 -29.08 -48.06
CA LYS A 2 -32.63 -28.65 -46.66
C LYS A 2 -31.86 -27.35 -46.38
N LEU A 3 -32.57 -26.34 -45.89
CA LEU A 3 -32.04 -25.04 -45.48
C LEU A 3 -31.34 -25.20 -44.12
N PHE A 4 -30.02 -25.01 -44.06
CA PHE A 4 -29.27 -24.95 -42.81
C PHE A 4 -29.11 -23.48 -42.39
N LEU A 5 -29.80 -23.10 -41.31
CA LEU A 5 -29.68 -21.80 -40.66
C LEU A 5 -28.47 -21.85 -39.73
N PHE A 6 -27.35 -21.20 -40.10
CA PHE A 6 -26.20 -21.04 -39.21
C PHE A 6 -26.44 -19.85 -38.28
N LEU A 7 -26.76 -20.15 -37.03
CA LEU A 7 -26.85 -19.18 -35.95
C LEU A 7 -25.42 -18.78 -35.53
N VAL A 8 -24.95 -17.61 -35.96
CA VAL A 8 -23.68 -17.04 -35.48
C VAL A 8 -23.92 -16.51 -34.06
N MET A 9 -23.57 -17.34 -33.08
CA MET A 9 -23.59 -16.97 -31.65
C MET A 9 -22.41 -16.05 -31.38
N CYS A 10 -22.66 -14.74 -31.44
CA CYS A 10 -21.70 -13.71 -31.07
C CYS A 10 -21.56 -13.73 -29.53
N LEU A 11 -20.55 -14.45 -29.02
CA LEU A 11 -20.14 -14.42 -27.62
C LEU A 11 -19.48 -13.07 -27.36
N ILE A 12 -20.28 -12.08 -26.97
CA ILE A 12 -19.77 -10.85 -26.39
C ILE A 12 -19.25 -11.22 -24.99
N PRO A 13 -17.97 -11.03 -24.66
CA PRO A 13 -17.50 -11.23 -23.29
C PRO A 13 -18.23 -10.20 -22.41
N THR A 14 -19.09 -10.68 -21.52
CA THR A 14 -19.66 -9.86 -20.46
C THR A 14 -18.53 -9.51 -19.50
N SER A 15 -17.97 -8.31 -19.66
CA SER A 15 -17.17 -7.66 -18.65
C SER A 15 -18.04 -7.52 -17.39
N THR A 16 -17.76 -8.33 -16.38
CA THR A 16 -18.24 -8.09 -15.02
C THR A 16 -17.46 -6.91 -14.45
N CYS A 17 -17.84 -5.70 -14.85
CA CYS A 17 -17.42 -4.49 -14.16
C CYS A 17 -18.36 -4.32 -12.98
N SER A 18 -17.85 -4.43 -11.76
CA SER A 18 -18.53 -3.87 -10.59
C SER A 18 -18.58 -2.36 -10.78
N ASP A 19 -19.64 -1.86 -11.41
CA ASP A 19 -19.73 -0.49 -11.92
C ASP A 19 -19.98 0.48 -10.76
N VAL A 20 -18.90 0.84 -10.06
CA VAL A 20 -18.89 1.99 -9.16
C VAL A 20 -18.87 3.23 -10.05
N SER A 21 -20.04 3.75 -10.40
CA SER A 21 -20.12 5.01 -11.13
C SER A 21 -19.58 6.16 -10.27
N LEU A 22 -18.56 6.86 -10.75
CA LEU A 22 -18.13 8.14 -10.17
C LEU A 22 -19.29 9.14 -10.27
N LYS A 23 -19.48 9.97 -9.24
CA LYS A 23 -20.51 11.03 -9.23
C LYS A 23 -19.96 12.32 -8.65
N MET A 24 -20.45 13.44 -9.16
CA MET A 24 -20.25 14.76 -8.54
C MET A 24 -21.38 15.02 -7.54
N VAL A 25 -21.06 15.04 -6.26
CA VAL A 25 -22.01 15.30 -5.18
C VAL A 25 -21.93 16.77 -4.79
N VAL A 26 -22.97 17.54 -5.10
CA VAL A 26 -23.05 18.99 -4.85
C VAL A 26 -23.63 19.26 -3.46
N MET A 27 -23.01 20.19 -2.75
CA MET A 27 -23.48 20.63 -1.44
C MET A 27 -23.11 22.08 -1.14
N TYR A 28 -23.70 22.61 -0.07
CA TYR A 28 -23.34 23.91 0.47
C TYR A 28 -22.06 23.84 1.31
N GLY A 29 -21.12 24.73 1.01
CA GLY A 29 -19.91 24.92 1.78
C GLY A 29 -18.83 25.66 1.01
N ALA A 30 -17.79 26.09 1.72
CA ALA A 30 -16.65 26.78 1.13
C ALA A 30 -15.33 26.25 1.70
N PRO A 31 -14.30 26.03 0.85
CA PRO A 31 -12.97 25.68 1.32
C PRO A 31 -12.36 26.82 2.15
N THR A 32 -11.77 26.46 3.29
CA THR A 32 -11.07 27.43 4.16
C THR A 32 -9.69 27.78 3.62
N ASN A 33 -9.12 26.93 2.76
CA ASN A 33 -7.86 27.19 2.05
C ASN A 33 -8.01 26.81 0.56
N VAL A 34 -7.51 27.68 -0.30
CA VAL A 34 -7.62 27.62 -1.76
C VAL A 34 -6.24 27.66 -2.45
N SER A 35 -5.14 27.53 -1.71
CA SER A 35 -3.78 27.76 -2.23
C SER A 35 -3.26 26.67 -3.19
N SER A 36 -3.84 25.46 -3.17
CA SER A 36 -3.35 24.29 -3.94
C SER A 36 -4.25 23.90 -5.13
N MET A 37 -5.08 24.83 -5.61
CA MET A 37 -6.07 24.56 -6.67
C MET A 37 -5.65 25.12 -8.04
N SER A 38 -6.16 24.50 -9.10
CA SER A 38 -6.20 25.14 -10.42
C SER A 38 -7.41 26.08 -10.52
N GLN A 39 -7.31 27.11 -11.36
CA GLN A 39 -8.37 28.09 -11.57
C GLN A 39 -8.68 28.27 -13.06
N THR A 40 -9.95 28.38 -13.37
CA THR A 40 -10.41 28.78 -14.71
C THR A 40 -11.71 29.58 -14.61
N ARG A 41 -11.97 30.43 -15.59
CA ARG A 41 -13.23 31.18 -15.67
C ARG A 41 -14.22 30.39 -16.52
N THR A 42 -15.25 29.84 -15.89
CA THR A 42 -16.25 29.00 -16.55
C THR A 42 -17.51 28.91 -15.69
N PRO A 43 -18.71 28.71 -16.27
CA PRO A 43 -19.94 28.50 -15.50
C PRO A 43 -19.90 27.23 -14.62
N TRP A 44 -20.76 27.16 -13.61
CA TRP A 44 -20.80 26.08 -12.62
C TRP A 44 -20.87 24.68 -13.25
N ASP A 45 -21.80 24.47 -14.19
CA ASP A 45 -22.00 23.16 -14.80
C ASP A 45 -20.76 22.68 -15.55
N ASN A 46 -20.06 23.61 -16.22
CA ASN A 46 -18.81 23.29 -16.90
C ASN A 46 -17.66 23.08 -15.90
N CYS A 47 -17.65 23.78 -14.77
CA CYS A 47 -16.69 23.53 -13.68
C CYS A 47 -16.81 22.10 -13.14
N MET A 48 -18.05 21.65 -12.89
CA MET A 48 -18.32 20.28 -12.46
C MET A 48 -17.98 19.26 -13.55
N TYR A 49 -18.32 19.55 -14.80
CA TYR A 49 -17.99 18.70 -15.95
C TYR A 49 -16.47 18.50 -16.08
N LEU A 50 -15.69 19.58 -16.03
CA LEU A 50 -14.24 19.51 -16.10
C LEU A 50 -13.66 18.68 -14.96
N CYS A 51 -14.13 18.86 -13.74
CA CYS A 51 -13.69 18.06 -12.61
C CYS A 51 -14.10 16.58 -12.72
N TYR A 52 -15.28 16.31 -13.26
CA TYR A 52 -15.75 14.93 -13.46
C TYR A 52 -14.86 14.16 -14.43
N TYR A 53 -14.39 14.79 -15.51
CA TYR A 53 -13.52 14.16 -16.51
C TYR A 53 -12.02 14.25 -16.22
N ASP A 54 -11.58 15.13 -15.33
CA ASP A 54 -10.20 15.12 -14.84
C ASP A 54 -10.04 14.00 -13.80
N ASP A 55 -9.26 12.97 -14.14
CA ASP A 55 -8.95 11.83 -13.27
C ASP A 55 -8.34 12.26 -11.93
N ASN A 56 -7.67 13.41 -11.88
CA ASN A 56 -7.03 13.91 -10.68
C ASN A 56 -7.93 14.87 -9.89
N CYS A 57 -9.06 15.35 -10.45
CA CYS A 57 -9.90 16.29 -9.73
C CYS A 57 -10.72 15.59 -8.64
N LEU A 58 -10.64 16.12 -7.43
CA LEU A 58 -11.30 15.59 -6.24
C LEU A 58 -12.53 16.42 -5.87
N LEU A 59 -12.44 17.72 -6.12
CA LEU A 59 -13.39 18.71 -5.67
C LEU A 59 -13.40 19.92 -6.59
N ALA A 60 -14.61 20.37 -6.93
CA ALA A 60 -14.85 21.62 -7.64
C ALA A 60 -15.54 22.62 -6.69
N TYR A 61 -15.10 23.87 -6.73
CA TYR A 61 -15.66 24.96 -5.95
C TYR A 61 -15.76 26.20 -6.85
N GLN A 62 -16.81 26.99 -6.71
CA GLN A 62 -16.96 28.19 -7.52
C GLN A 62 -17.38 29.39 -6.67
N THR A 63 -16.74 30.53 -6.90
CA THR A 63 -17.25 31.84 -6.45
C THR A 63 -17.45 32.71 -7.67
N ALA A 64 -18.67 33.21 -7.87
CA ALA A 64 -19.04 33.90 -9.12
C ALA A 64 -18.68 33.02 -10.34
N ASP A 65 -17.86 33.51 -11.28
CA ASP A 65 -17.47 32.75 -12.48
C ASP A 65 -16.11 32.06 -12.38
N ILE A 66 -15.47 32.08 -11.21
CA ILE A 66 -14.14 31.48 -11.03
C ILE A 66 -14.29 30.06 -10.47
N CYS A 67 -14.10 29.09 -11.36
CA CYS A 67 -14.02 27.67 -11.04
C CYS A 67 -12.66 27.33 -10.45
N ARG A 68 -12.68 26.56 -9.36
CA ARG A 68 -11.53 26.12 -8.59
C ARG A 68 -11.57 24.60 -8.48
N MET A 69 -10.54 23.94 -8.98
CA MET A 69 -10.45 22.48 -8.95
C MET A 69 -9.25 22.03 -8.13
N PHE A 70 -9.51 21.11 -7.20
CA PHE A 70 -8.50 20.61 -6.28
C PHE A 70 -8.11 19.19 -6.67
N ASN A 71 -6.81 18.99 -6.88
CA ASN A 71 -6.31 17.71 -7.37
C ASN A 71 -5.53 16.91 -6.31
N SER A 72 -5.17 17.54 -5.19
CA SER A 72 -4.51 16.90 -4.05
C SER A 72 -4.59 17.76 -2.78
N GLY A 73 -4.21 17.16 -1.65
CA GLY A 73 -3.98 17.86 -0.39
C GLY A 73 -5.11 17.74 0.62
N ASN A 74 -4.98 18.55 1.69
CA ASN A 74 -5.91 18.57 2.82
C ASN A 74 -6.86 19.75 2.67
N ILE A 75 -8.11 19.47 2.33
CA ILE A 75 -9.14 20.46 2.06
C ILE A 75 -10.15 20.42 3.22
N THR A 76 -10.32 21.56 3.88
CA THR A 76 -11.37 21.74 4.89
C THR A 76 -12.49 22.58 4.29
N ILE A 77 -13.71 22.05 4.28
CA ILE A 77 -14.90 22.73 3.78
C ILE A 77 -15.77 23.15 4.97
N SER A 78 -15.97 24.46 5.13
CA SER A 78 -16.89 25.01 6.12
C SER A 78 -18.35 24.81 5.68
N LYS A 79 -19.17 24.21 6.54
CA LYS A 79 -20.61 23.98 6.31
C LYS A 79 -21.46 25.24 6.49
N LYS A 80 -20.86 26.35 6.95
CA LYS A 80 -21.56 27.61 7.21
C LYS A 80 -21.81 28.43 5.94
N SER A 81 -21.00 28.22 4.89
CA SER A 81 -21.16 28.94 3.64
C SER A 81 -22.40 28.45 2.86
N LYS A 82 -22.99 29.36 2.08
CA LYS A 82 -24.03 29.07 1.08
C LYS A 82 -23.46 28.92 -0.33
N ASP A 83 -22.14 28.97 -0.48
CA ASP A 83 -21.47 28.66 -1.74
C ASP A 83 -21.62 27.18 -2.08
N LEU A 84 -21.40 26.84 -3.35
CA LEU A 84 -21.49 25.48 -3.85
C LEU A 84 -20.11 24.84 -3.97
N VAL A 85 -20.04 23.60 -3.48
CA VAL A 85 -18.89 22.73 -3.64
C VAL A 85 -19.38 21.36 -4.13
N ALA A 86 -18.63 20.75 -5.04
CA ALA A 86 -18.94 19.45 -5.60
C ALA A 86 -17.79 18.48 -5.37
N PHE A 87 -18.06 17.36 -4.72
CA PHE A 87 -17.08 16.31 -4.45
C PHE A 87 -17.19 15.21 -5.51
N LYS A 88 -16.06 14.77 -6.04
CA LYS A 88 -15.98 13.58 -6.90
C LYS A 88 -15.86 12.33 -6.03
N LEU A 89 -16.95 11.57 -5.94
CA LEU A 89 -17.05 10.41 -5.04
C LEU A 89 -17.45 9.16 -5.81
N ASN A 90 -16.98 8.02 -5.30
CA ASN A 90 -17.47 6.70 -5.68
C ASN A 90 -18.81 6.49 -4.98
N SER A 91 -19.92 6.52 -5.71
CA SER A 91 -21.24 6.29 -5.12
C SER A 91 -22.19 5.62 -6.09
N THR A 92 -22.88 4.59 -5.61
CA THR A 92 -23.97 3.93 -6.34
C THR A 92 -25.24 4.78 -6.33
N GLU A 93 -25.45 5.60 -5.30
CA GLU A 93 -26.67 6.39 -5.10
C GLU A 93 -26.37 7.90 -4.97
N CYS A 94 -27.28 8.74 -5.48
CA CYS A 94 -27.21 10.18 -5.22
C CYS A 94 -27.84 10.42 -3.85
N PRO A 95 -27.12 11.01 -2.89
CA PRO A 95 -27.67 11.21 -1.56
C PRO A 95 -28.88 12.15 -1.58
N THR A 96 -29.93 11.79 -0.85
CA THR A 96 -31.16 12.59 -0.73
C THR A 96 -31.03 13.74 0.28
N ASN A 97 -30.03 13.69 1.18
CA ASN A 97 -29.78 14.72 2.19
C ASN A 97 -28.31 15.13 2.22
N SER A 98 -28.03 16.43 2.29
CA SER A 98 -26.66 16.99 2.30
C SER A 98 -25.84 16.60 3.54
N SER A 99 -26.50 16.31 4.66
CA SER A 99 -25.86 15.86 5.90
C SER A 99 -25.38 14.42 5.85
N THR A 100 -26.01 13.58 5.02
CA THR A 100 -25.64 12.17 4.80
C THR A 100 -24.95 11.96 3.44
N ALA A 101 -24.71 13.05 2.70
CA ALA A 101 -24.24 12.97 1.32
C ALA A 101 -22.79 12.53 1.17
N ILE A 102 -22.01 12.73 2.22
CA ILE A 102 -20.62 12.33 2.29
C ILE A 102 -20.48 11.39 3.47
N VAL A 103 -20.33 10.11 3.20
CA VAL A 103 -20.08 9.10 4.23
C VAL A 103 -18.61 9.21 4.62
N PRO A 104 -18.28 9.47 5.90
CA PRO A 104 -16.91 9.40 6.37
C PRO A 104 -16.31 8.04 6.04
N GLY A 105 -15.08 8.04 5.55
CA GLY A 105 -14.48 6.81 5.05
C GLY A 105 -13.01 6.95 4.72
N PHE A 106 -12.36 5.80 4.63
CA PHE A 106 -10.98 5.64 4.22
C PHE A 106 -10.95 4.77 2.96
N SER A 107 -10.16 5.19 1.98
CA SER A 107 -9.88 4.39 0.79
C SER A 107 -8.41 4.51 0.45
N GLU A 108 -7.80 3.38 0.12
CA GLU A 108 -6.39 3.24 -0.24
C GLU A 108 -6.30 2.38 -1.51
N TRP A 109 -5.52 2.84 -2.49
CA TRP A 109 -5.28 2.12 -3.75
C TRP A 109 -3.91 2.48 -4.34
N THR A 110 -3.47 1.71 -5.34
CA THR A 110 -2.19 1.94 -6.02
C THR A 110 -2.32 1.73 -7.53
N ASN A 111 -1.48 2.43 -8.29
CA ASN A 111 -1.26 2.17 -9.72
C ASN A 111 0.09 1.45 -9.99
N GLY A 112 0.72 0.89 -8.95
CA GLY A 112 2.04 0.26 -9.00
C GLY A 112 3.23 1.23 -8.87
N THR A 113 3.01 2.54 -8.99
CA THR A 113 4.05 3.57 -8.79
C THR A 113 3.79 4.42 -7.56
N TYR A 114 2.52 4.79 -7.34
CA TYR A 114 2.09 5.63 -6.24
C TYR A 114 1.04 4.91 -5.40
N ILE A 115 0.98 5.29 -4.12
CA ILE A 115 -0.04 4.89 -3.16
C ILE A 115 -0.93 6.11 -2.95
N PHE A 116 -2.22 5.95 -3.19
CA PHE A 116 -3.21 7.00 -3.05
C PHE A 116 -4.03 6.71 -1.81
N ARG A 117 -4.17 7.71 -0.93
CA ARG A 117 -5.05 7.62 0.24
C ARG A 117 -6.03 8.77 0.23
N LYS A 118 -7.29 8.43 0.42
CA LYS A 118 -8.38 9.39 0.57
C LYS A 118 -9.10 9.13 1.88
N ILE A 119 -9.14 10.15 2.72
CA ILE A 119 -9.85 10.16 4.00
C ILE A 119 -10.88 11.26 3.97
N ILE A 120 -12.12 10.91 4.28
CA ILE A 120 -13.18 11.88 4.43
C ILE A 120 -13.69 11.80 5.87
N SER A 121 -13.71 12.92 6.56
CA SER A 121 -14.22 13.04 7.92
C SER A 121 -15.14 14.26 8.05
N SER A 122 -15.98 14.25 9.09
CA SER A 122 -17.01 15.27 9.28
C SER A 122 -17.17 15.58 10.75
N ASN A 123 -17.34 16.86 11.07
CA ASN A 123 -17.81 17.31 12.38
C ASN A 123 -19.04 18.22 12.20
N THR A 124 -19.46 18.93 13.25
CA THR A 124 -20.64 19.83 13.18
C THR A 124 -20.49 20.97 12.18
N ASP A 125 -19.27 21.51 12.03
CA ASP A 125 -19.03 22.76 11.32
C ASP A 125 -18.30 22.60 9.98
N ALA A 126 -17.64 21.45 9.76
CA ALA A 126 -16.76 21.24 8.62
C ALA A 126 -16.72 19.79 8.12
N TRP A 127 -16.39 19.65 6.84
CA TRP A 127 -15.91 18.42 6.23
C TRP A 127 -14.40 18.52 6.05
N ASN A 128 -13.66 17.47 6.38
CA ASN A 128 -12.24 17.39 6.06
C ASN A 128 -12.02 16.29 5.04
N TYR A 129 -11.35 16.66 3.96
CA TYR A 129 -11.00 15.78 2.87
C TYR A 129 -9.48 15.77 2.76
N VAL A 130 -8.88 14.63 3.08
CA VAL A 130 -7.43 14.41 3.01
C VAL A 130 -7.18 13.51 1.83
N TYR A 131 -6.42 13.99 0.86
CA TYR A 131 -5.95 13.20 -0.26
C TYR A 131 -4.43 13.28 -0.35
N THR A 132 -3.78 12.15 -0.10
CA THR A 132 -2.32 12.05 -0.16
C THR A 132 -1.91 11.13 -1.31
N ILE A 133 -0.86 11.56 -2.00
CA ILE A 133 -0.14 10.72 -2.94
C ILE A 133 1.20 10.44 -2.30
N ASN A 134 1.52 9.16 -2.17
CA ASN A 134 2.73 8.71 -1.54
C ASN A 134 3.47 7.77 -2.50
N LYS A 135 4.75 7.56 -2.26
CA LYS A 135 5.56 6.56 -2.97
C LYS A 135 6.38 5.75 -1.99
N CYS A 136 6.76 4.55 -2.41
CA CYS A 136 7.74 3.80 -1.64
C CYS A 136 9.14 4.43 -1.74
N PRO A 137 9.94 4.38 -0.65
CA PRO A 137 11.33 4.80 -0.69
C PRO A 137 12.13 4.07 -1.77
N VAL A 138 13.26 4.65 -2.18
CA VAL A 138 14.19 4.03 -3.13
C VAL A 138 14.60 2.64 -2.62
N ASN A 139 14.74 1.68 -3.53
CA ASN A 139 15.04 0.27 -3.23
C ASN A 139 13.97 -0.47 -2.42
N SER A 140 12.72 -0.01 -2.47
CA SER A 140 11.56 -0.76 -1.99
C SER A 140 10.45 -0.83 -3.04
N THR A 141 9.58 -1.80 -2.89
CA THR A 141 8.52 -2.14 -3.84
C THR A 141 7.16 -1.99 -3.18
N ILE A 142 6.18 -1.45 -3.90
CA ILE A 142 4.78 -1.42 -3.48
C ILE A 142 4.23 -2.84 -3.55
N ILE A 143 3.70 -3.34 -2.43
CA ILE A 143 3.01 -4.63 -2.36
C ILE A 143 1.61 -4.40 -1.80
N SER A 144 0.60 -4.90 -2.51
CA SER A 144 -0.78 -4.93 -2.01
C SER A 144 -0.99 -6.21 -1.22
N ARG A 145 -1.23 -6.07 0.08
CA ARG A 145 -1.65 -7.17 0.96
C ARG A 145 -3.16 -7.06 1.19
N LYS A 146 -3.76 -8.09 1.79
CA LYS A 146 -5.22 -8.25 1.90
C LYS A 146 -5.95 -7.02 2.46
N ASN A 147 -5.39 -6.31 3.44
CA ASN A 147 -6.03 -5.17 4.10
C ASN A 147 -5.26 -3.85 3.96
N THR A 148 -4.11 -3.82 3.28
CA THR A 148 -3.26 -2.63 3.24
C THR A 148 -2.22 -2.71 2.12
N ILE A 149 -1.72 -1.55 1.70
CA ILE A 149 -0.61 -1.40 0.76
C ILE A 149 0.65 -1.02 1.55
N VAL A 150 1.73 -1.77 1.33
CA VAL A 150 3.00 -1.60 2.06
C VAL A 150 4.19 -1.43 1.13
N CYS A 151 5.26 -0.85 1.66
CA CYS A 151 6.56 -0.79 0.99
C CYS A 151 7.49 -1.85 1.56
N VAL A 152 7.96 -2.77 0.73
CA VAL A 152 8.85 -3.86 1.15
C VAL A 152 10.18 -3.77 0.44
N GLY A 153 11.28 -3.94 1.17
CA GLY A 153 12.62 -4.01 0.60
C GLY A 153 13.61 -4.71 1.53
N ILE A 154 14.79 -5.04 1.02
CA ILE A 154 15.89 -5.55 1.83
C ILE A 154 16.75 -4.38 2.28
N ARG A 155 17.02 -4.31 3.59
CA ARG A 155 18.08 -3.45 4.12
C ARG A 155 19.27 -4.30 4.53
N ILE A 156 20.47 -3.84 4.17
CA ILE A 156 21.74 -4.50 4.47
C ILE A 156 22.43 -3.74 5.61
N PHE A 157 23.10 -4.45 6.50
CA PHE A 157 23.92 -3.84 7.54
C PHE A 157 25.03 -2.99 6.92
N SER A 158 25.16 -1.73 7.34
CA SER A 158 26.09 -0.76 6.75
C SER A 158 27.56 -1.13 6.93
N ASP A 159 27.90 -1.79 8.03
CA ASP A 159 29.23 -2.34 8.29
C ASP A 159 29.57 -3.57 7.43
N LEU A 160 28.59 -4.09 6.68
CA LEU A 160 28.68 -5.31 5.89
C LEU A 160 29.07 -6.53 6.72
N LEU A 161 29.00 -6.48 8.04
CA LEU A 161 29.25 -7.63 8.90
C LEU A 161 27.98 -8.45 9.09
N ALA A 162 28.15 -9.69 9.52
CA ALA A 162 27.03 -10.55 9.89
C ALA A 162 26.36 -10.02 11.17
N GLY A 163 25.03 -10.09 11.25
CA GLY A 163 24.26 -9.56 12.37
C GLY A 163 23.13 -10.46 12.83
N ASN A 164 22.81 -10.41 14.12
CA ASN A 164 21.75 -11.21 14.71
C ASN A 164 20.35 -10.62 14.47
N TYR A 165 19.31 -11.34 14.88
CA TYR A 165 17.92 -10.94 14.65
C TYR A 165 17.57 -9.59 15.30
N THR A 166 18.08 -9.31 16.50
CA THR A 166 17.84 -8.03 17.18
C THR A 166 18.45 -6.86 16.41
N LYS A 167 19.64 -7.03 15.82
CA LYS A 167 20.25 -6.02 14.93
C LYS A 167 19.40 -5.81 13.67
N ALA A 168 18.83 -6.87 13.11
CA ALA A 168 17.91 -6.80 11.98
C ALA A 168 16.61 -6.05 12.31
N GLN A 169 15.99 -6.33 13.47
CA GLN A 169 14.81 -5.60 13.93
C GLN A 169 15.10 -4.10 14.09
N ALA A 170 16.25 -3.74 14.66
CA ALA A 170 16.67 -2.34 14.78
C ALA A 170 16.87 -1.69 13.40
N LEU A 171 17.57 -2.36 12.49
CA LEU A 171 17.80 -1.89 11.12
C LEU A 171 16.49 -1.55 10.37
N CYS A 172 15.45 -2.36 10.59
CA CYS A 172 14.15 -2.15 9.94
C CYS A 172 13.27 -1.08 10.62
N LYS A 173 13.64 -0.57 11.80
CA LYS A 173 12.93 0.51 12.50
C LYS A 173 13.60 1.88 12.33
N GLU A 174 14.86 1.92 11.91
CA GLU A 174 15.62 3.16 11.68
C GLU A 174 15.22 3.87 10.39
N ASN A 175 15.52 5.17 10.25
CA ASN A 175 15.51 5.92 8.98
C ASN A 175 14.28 5.66 8.07
N GLY A 176 13.08 5.87 8.59
CA GLY A 176 11.84 5.67 7.84
C GLY A 176 11.43 4.21 7.66
N GLY A 177 12.08 3.27 8.34
CA GLY A 177 11.61 1.89 8.47
C GLY A 177 10.43 1.78 9.43
N TYR A 178 9.62 0.73 9.26
CA TYR A 178 8.46 0.43 10.12
C TYR A 178 8.75 -0.77 11.01
N SER A 179 9.05 -1.92 10.39
CA SER A 179 9.33 -3.17 11.09
C SER A 179 10.10 -4.13 10.18
N ILE A 180 10.68 -5.18 10.77
CA ILE A 180 11.04 -6.37 9.98
C ILE A 180 9.74 -6.97 9.42
N THR A 181 9.78 -7.57 8.23
CA THR A 181 8.60 -8.10 7.55
C THR A 181 8.83 -9.49 6.96
N GLY A 182 7.73 -10.18 6.66
CA GLY A 182 7.70 -11.44 5.93
C GLY A 182 6.59 -11.48 4.88
N PRO A 183 6.49 -12.57 4.11
CA PRO A 183 5.49 -12.73 3.07
C PRO A 183 4.07 -12.92 3.63
N SER A 184 3.08 -12.27 3.02
CA SER A 184 1.66 -12.47 3.34
C SER A 184 1.03 -13.66 2.62
N ASP A 185 1.55 -14.03 1.45
CA ASP A 185 1.11 -15.18 0.68
C ASP A 185 2.27 -15.80 -0.13
N SER A 186 1.98 -16.91 -0.82
CA SER A 186 2.96 -17.63 -1.64
C SER A 186 3.54 -16.82 -2.80
N THR A 187 2.75 -15.90 -3.37
CA THR A 187 3.17 -15.05 -4.48
C THR A 187 4.17 -14.00 -3.98
N GLU A 188 3.85 -13.36 -2.86
CA GLU A 188 4.76 -12.46 -2.18
C GLU A 188 6.03 -13.18 -1.73
N PHE A 189 5.93 -14.42 -1.26
CA PHE A 189 7.12 -15.20 -0.95
C PHE A 189 8.04 -15.35 -2.16
N SER A 190 7.54 -15.74 -3.33
CA SER A 190 8.35 -15.79 -4.56
C SER A 190 8.95 -14.44 -4.96
N PHE A 191 8.32 -13.31 -4.62
CA PHE A 191 8.94 -12.01 -4.74
C PHE A 191 10.14 -11.85 -3.78
N PHE A 192 10.01 -12.30 -2.52
CA PHE A 192 11.12 -12.29 -1.55
C PHE A 192 12.28 -13.12 -2.10
N GLN A 193 12.04 -14.36 -2.49
CA GLN A 193 13.03 -15.24 -3.13
C GLN A 193 13.89 -14.50 -4.18
N ASN A 194 13.24 -13.95 -5.21
CA ASN A 194 13.91 -13.21 -6.28
C ASN A 194 14.66 -11.95 -5.80
N LEU A 195 14.07 -11.19 -4.86
CA LEU A 195 14.71 -9.99 -4.34
C LEU A 195 15.97 -10.32 -3.52
N THR A 196 15.95 -11.42 -2.76
CA THR A 196 17.11 -11.91 -2.00
C THR A 196 18.26 -12.24 -2.95
N LEU A 197 18.00 -13.04 -3.99
CA LEU A 197 19.02 -13.37 -4.99
C LEU A 197 19.62 -12.11 -5.62
N LYS A 198 18.78 -11.21 -6.10
CA LYS A 198 19.22 -9.96 -6.74
C LYS A 198 20.05 -9.09 -5.81
N THR A 199 19.63 -8.94 -4.56
CA THR A 199 20.25 -8.00 -3.60
C THR A 199 21.54 -8.54 -3.01
N LEU A 200 21.63 -9.85 -2.76
CA LEU A 200 22.77 -10.45 -2.07
C LEU A 200 23.88 -10.94 -3.01
N THR A 201 23.58 -11.18 -4.30
CA THR A 201 24.57 -11.58 -5.32
C THR A 201 25.79 -10.63 -5.41
N PRO A 202 25.63 -9.29 -5.43
CA PRO A 202 26.80 -8.39 -5.52
C PRO A 202 27.59 -8.27 -4.21
N ILE A 203 27.11 -8.85 -3.09
CA ILE A 203 27.76 -8.70 -1.79
C ILE A 203 28.83 -9.78 -1.61
N THR A 204 30.06 -9.37 -1.31
CA THR A 204 31.16 -10.31 -1.03
C THR A 204 30.82 -11.20 0.17
N LYS A 205 31.10 -12.50 0.03
CA LYS A 205 30.94 -13.51 1.09
C LYS A 205 31.86 -13.23 2.28
N ILE A 206 31.44 -13.66 3.47
CA ILE A 206 32.29 -13.63 4.67
C ILE A 206 32.94 -15.01 4.79
N GLY A 207 34.25 -15.10 4.50
CA GLY A 207 34.94 -16.37 4.39
C GLY A 207 34.27 -17.28 3.34
N THR A 208 33.83 -18.46 3.77
CA THR A 208 33.09 -19.41 2.92
C THR A 208 31.57 -19.24 2.99
N ASP A 209 31.08 -18.40 3.90
CA ASP A 209 29.66 -18.29 4.20
C ASP A 209 28.90 -17.56 3.10
N LYS A 210 27.76 -18.11 2.71
CA LYS A 210 26.82 -17.48 1.78
C LYS A 210 26.03 -16.37 2.48
N ASN A 211 25.62 -15.37 1.73
CA ASN A 211 24.78 -14.30 2.28
C ASN A 211 23.33 -14.76 2.43
N SER A 212 22.69 -14.31 3.50
CA SER A 212 21.29 -14.56 3.83
C SER A 212 20.70 -13.34 4.53
N VAL A 213 19.37 -13.32 4.70
CA VAL A 213 18.67 -12.22 5.37
C VAL A 213 17.62 -12.76 6.34
N TRP A 214 17.41 -12.00 7.41
CA TRP A 214 16.32 -12.23 8.34
C TRP A 214 14.97 -11.84 7.72
N VAL A 215 13.92 -12.55 8.11
CA VAL A 215 12.53 -12.18 7.87
C VAL A 215 11.78 -12.20 9.18
N ASP A 216 10.61 -11.58 9.22
CA ASP A 216 9.83 -11.53 10.43
C ASP A 216 9.40 -12.92 10.92
N GLY A 217 9.29 -13.06 12.24
CA GLY A 217 8.95 -14.30 12.91
C GLY A 217 9.96 -14.68 13.98
N TYR A 218 9.54 -14.58 15.24
CA TYR A 218 10.29 -15.02 16.41
C TYR A 218 9.53 -16.15 17.11
N CYS A 219 10.20 -17.29 17.28
CA CYS A 219 9.68 -18.49 17.92
C CYS A 219 9.67 -18.31 19.45
N THR A 220 8.48 -18.14 20.04
CA THR A 220 8.31 -18.01 21.50
C THR A 220 8.14 -19.37 22.18
N SER A 221 7.70 -20.38 21.44
CA SER A 221 7.56 -21.77 21.84
C SER A 221 7.60 -22.64 20.58
N PRO A 222 7.97 -23.94 20.65
CA PRO A 222 8.10 -24.77 19.45
C PRO A 222 6.85 -24.70 18.55
N GLY A 223 7.02 -24.20 17.32
CA GLY A 223 5.94 -24.01 16.35
C GLY A 223 5.06 -22.77 16.54
N VAL A 224 5.34 -21.92 17.53
CA VAL A 224 4.57 -20.71 17.85
C VAL A 224 5.44 -19.47 17.60
N TYR A 225 5.04 -18.70 16.59
CA TYR A 225 5.75 -17.49 16.17
C TYR A 225 4.97 -16.23 16.50
N THR A 226 5.70 -15.20 16.93
CA THR A 226 5.24 -13.83 17.02
C THR A 226 5.87 -13.01 15.90
N PHE A 227 5.13 -12.02 15.39
CA PHE A 227 5.51 -11.21 14.24
C PHE A 227 5.47 -9.73 14.62
N ASP A 228 6.47 -8.98 14.17
CA ASP A 228 6.57 -7.52 14.33
C ASP A 228 5.69 -6.78 13.30
N ASP A 229 5.45 -7.34 12.11
CA ASP A 229 4.64 -6.76 11.05
C ASP A 229 3.20 -7.30 11.05
N ASP A 230 2.27 -6.40 11.37
CA ASP A 230 0.84 -6.68 11.44
C ASP A 230 0.17 -6.95 10.09
N SER A 231 0.86 -6.69 8.97
CA SER A 231 0.23 -6.68 7.64
C SER A 231 0.29 -8.01 6.87
N HIS A 232 1.06 -9.00 7.31
CA HIS A 232 1.19 -10.30 6.61
C HIS A 232 0.42 -11.47 7.27
N GLU A 233 -0.52 -11.18 8.18
CA GLU A 233 -1.49 -12.12 8.78
C GLU A 233 -0.87 -13.43 9.35
N GLY A 234 0.31 -13.35 9.98
CA GLY A 234 0.96 -14.50 10.61
C GLY A 234 1.84 -15.30 9.64
N SER A 235 1.85 -16.63 9.75
CA SER A 235 2.78 -17.52 9.03
C SER A 235 2.24 -18.11 7.72
N GLY A 236 1.05 -17.70 7.25
CA GLY A 236 0.38 -18.34 6.11
C GLY A 236 1.11 -18.22 4.77
N GLY A 237 1.88 -17.14 4.58
CA GLY A 237 2.67 -16.91 3.36
C GLY A 237 4.05 -17.57 3.35
N TYR A 238 4.47 -18.18 4.47
CA TYR A 238 5.81 -18.70 4.66
C TYR A 238 5.93 -20.12 4.09
N GLN A 239 6.83 -20.32 3.12
CA GLN A 239 7.08 -21.65 2.55
C GLN A 239 8.34 -22.25 3.16
N PHE A 240 8.17 -22.88 4.32
CA PHE A 240 9.25 -23.58 5.02
C PHE A 240 9.84 -24.70 4.15
N TYR A 241 11.17 -24.81 4.22
CA TYR A 241 11.86 -25.97 3.69
C TYR A 241 11.43 -27.25 4.41
N ARG A 242 11.56 -28.40 3.74
CA ARG A 242 11.19 -29.68 4.34
C ARG A 242 12.03 -29.94 5.60
N GLY A 243 11.35 -30.09 6.74
CA GLY A 243 12.00 -30.28 8.04
C GLY A 243 12.24 -28.99 8.82
N GLU A 244 11.80 -27.86 8.28
CA GLU A 244 11.71 -26.57 8.98
C GLU A 244 10.25 -26.28 9.36
N PRO A 245 10.03 -25.45 10.40
CA PRO A 245 11.03 -24.98 11.35
C PRO A 245 11.51 -26.05 12.33
N ASN A 246 12.79 -26.02 12.74
CA ASN A 246 13.38 -26.98 13.69
C ASN A 246 14.24 -26.37 14.81
N GLY A 247 14.44 -25.05 14.81
CA GLY A 247 15.33 -24.34 15.73
C GLY A 247 14.88 -24.28 17.19
N GLY A 248 13.66 -24.76 17.49
CA GLY A 248 13.10 -24.80 18.85
C GLY A 248 12.72 -23.41 19.39
N ALA A 249 12.42 -23.33 20.69
CA ALA A 249 12.09 -22.06 21.33
C ALA A 249 13.28 -21.08 21.23
N THR A 250 13.01 -19.81 20.90
CA THR A 250 13.97 -18.72 20.64
C THR A 250 14.62 -18.69 19.24
N ALA A 251 14.18 -19.51 18.31
CA ALA A 251 14.57 -19.35 16.91
C ALA A 251 13.92 -18.13 16.25
N ALA A 252 14.53 -17.59 15.21
CA ALA A 252 13.98 -16.54 14.37
C ALA A 252 14.03 -16.96 12.89
N LEU A 253 13.10 -16.44 12.09
CA LEU A 253 12.93 -16.83 10.70
C LEU A 253 13.94 -16.15 9.78
N MET A 254 14.43 -16.91 8.81
CA MET A 254 15.40 -16.43 7.83
C MET A 254 15.11 -17.01 6.45
N VAL A 255 15.52 -16.26 5.43
CA VAL A 255 15.61 -16.76 4.05
C VAL A 255 17.08 -17.10 3.79
N TYR A 256 17.37 -18.40 3.69
CA TYR A 256 18.68 -18.95 3.33
C TYR A 256 18.60 -19.72 2.00
N GLN A 257 19.75 -20.07 1.42
CA GLN A 257 19.94 -20.90 0.21
C GLN A 257 18.79 -21.06 -0.80
N GLN A 258 18.98 -20.62 -2.06
CA GLN A 258 18.02 -20.95 -3.15
C GLN A 258 16.58 -20.67 -2.73
N ASP A 259 16.41 -19.60 -1.96
CA ASP A 259 15.14 -19.05 -1.61
C ASP A 259 14.30 -19.85 -0.60
N GLN A 260 14.97 -20.64 0.25
CA GLN A 260 14.33 -21.47 1.26
C GLN A 260 14.18 -20.73 2.58
N LEU A 261 13.07 -21.00 3.25
CA LEU A 261 12.77 -20.45 4.56
C LEU A 261 13.02 -21.51 5.63
N GLY A 262 13.66 -21.09 6.73
CA GLY A 262 13.74 -21.87 7.95
C GLY A 262 14.04 -20.98 9.14
N ASP A 263 14.51 -21.59 10.23
CA ASP A 263 14.75 -20.87 11.46
C ASP A 263 16.09 -21.20 12.13
N VAL A 264 16.55 -20.27 12.95
CA VAL A 264 17.83 -20.40 13.66
C VAL A 264 17.80 -19.56 14.92
N GLY A 265 18.56 -19.93 15.96
CA GLY A 265 18.62 -19.18 17.21
C GLY A 265 18.86 -17.68 16.98
N PHE A 266 18.01 -16.83 17.55
CA PHE A 266 17.97 -15.39 17.26
C PHE A 266 19.28 -14.63 17.55
N LYS A 267 20.14 -15.19 18.41
CA LYS A 267 21.43 -14.60 18.81
C LYS A 267 22.54 -14.85 17.78
N TYR A 268 22.37 -15.81 16.88
CA TYR A 268 23.40 -16.15 15.91
C TYR A 268 23.54 -15.06 14.85
N CYS A 269 24.78 -14.77 14.45
CA CYS A 269 25.07 -13.91 13.30
C CYS A 269 25.38 -14.73 12.04
N THR A 270 25.82 -15.98 12.23
CA THR A 270 26.06 -16.96 11.18
C THR A 270 25.53 -18.32 11.60
N SER A 271 25.14 -19.17 10.65
CA SER A 271 24.72 -20.55 10.91
C SER A 271 24.80 -21.39 9.65
N SER A 272 25.25 -22.65 9.77
CA SER A 272 25.24 -23.64 8.68
C SER A 272 25.83 -23.15 7.35
N GLY A 273 26.90 -22.34 7.41
CA GLY A 273 27.54 -21.75 6.23
C GLY A 273 26.82 -20.53 5.65
N TYR A 274 25.96 -19.88 6.43
CA TYR A 274 25.25 -18.64 6.07
C TYR A 274 25.61 -17.52 7.02
N ALA A 275 25.83 -16.33 6.47
CA ALA A 275 26.00 -15.08 7.19
C ALA A 275 24.79 -14.18 6.97
N PHE A 276 24.18 -13.70 8.05
CA PHE A 276 23.01 -12.84 7.98
C PHE A 276 23.44 -11.40 7.72
N ARG A 277 23.14 -10.88 6.52
CA ARG A 277 23.65 -9.58 6.04
C ARG A 277 22.66 -8.44 6.21
N GLY A 278 21.45 -8.72 6.66
CA GLY A 278 20.39 -7.74 6.75
C GLY A 278 19.04 -8.39 6.96
N ALA A 279 17.98 -7.70 6.56
CA ALA A 279 16.62 -8.18 6.75
C ALA A 279 15.66 -7.63 5.70
N TYR A 280 14.54 -8.32 5.52
CA TYR A 280 13.36 -7.74 4.90
C TYR A 280 12.71 -6.74 5.84
N CYS A 281 12.52 -5.52 5.35
CA CYS A 281 11.91 -4.46 6.11
C CYS A 281 10.66 -3.94 5.41
N ARG A 282 9.59 -3.75 6.20
CA ARG A 282 8.49 -2.86 5.85
C ARG A 282 8.96 -1.44 6.08
N LEU A 283 8.80 -0.59 5.07
CA LEU A 283 9.19 0.82 5.11
C LEU A 283 7.95 1.70 5.14
N ASN A 284 8.07 2.86 5.78
CA ASN A 284 7.07 3.91 5.64
C ASN A 284 7.15 4.49 4.24
N ASP A 285 6.01 4.60 3.57
CA ASP A 285 5.90 5.36 2.35
C ASP A 285 6.06 6.86 2.62
N VAL A 286 6.45 7.62 1.59
CA VAL A 286 6.76 9.04 1.70
C VAL A 286 5.82 9.87 0.84
N LEU A 287 5.31 10.98 1.41
CA LEU A 287 4.49 11.95 0.70
C LEU A 287 5.30 12.58 -0.45
N ILE A 288 4.67 12.77 -1.61
CA ILE A 288 5.26 13.46 -2.76
C ILE A 288 4.76 14.90 -2.91
#